data_AF-S0FUT3-F1
#
_entry.id   AF-S0FUT3-F1
#
_cell.length_a   1.000
_cell.length_b   1.000
_cell.length_c   1.000
_cell.angle_alpha   90.00
_cell.angle_beta   90.00
_cell.angle_gamma   90.00
#
_symmetry.space_group_name_H-M   'P 1'
#
loop_
_entity.id
_entity.type
_entity.pdbx_description
1 polymer ?
#
loop_
_entity_poly.entity_id
_entity_poly.type
_entity_poly.pdbx_seq_one_letter_code
_entity_poly.pdbx_strand_id
1 'polypeptide(L)'
;MARIFKFEISDMPKVYLVGRESKYNIQTHIQGDNRIPAFWDKCLADGTFKELEKQWEFLYEPGYVGATINWDMGYGRFSYVCGMLYKEGVTVPEGYVMYEIGDVKIGRCWIKGRDSEDVTSNAHTLTMQAIRDQKLCPNQLKWSMEIFNGQRFLTPDENGEIILDYYIPLAKSFESLGKRVIYPYLAAYPDFKAVCSNSAGENSQRQMYDFLYESINAIYADLPLIGIPYEDDDCYEYWQPGSSKPELSAKMQNIRKTFLAFFEYLMRMGLAGEAVQEGLLIKKDKMVIQNRMKNKLSLFGLTSVENKDEYFFTHNKYKEIFPAWKFYCSNAEGLKINPKDVHAFLHGYVEGKQITAAGMFGRIRNADLISQLEGLFIQKGYNCKYDHLRVVYEKEYPDKQKAHMNIYYDYKKLEQMIFEFKSPQLSKVLKYYDQMDDELKTLVFSRTKICDGCGYCTQTDRSGKRKRLAVTLKLDGEKKSKCPLFPSFVWDNANEEMIKIVKKLFDFSEEILYGN
;
A
#
# COMPACT_ATOMS: atom_id res chain seq x y z
N MET A 1 -20.99 8.73 -30.91
CA MET A 1 -20.49 7.64 -30.06
C MET A 1 -19.00 7.79 -29.90
N ALA A 2 -18.60 8.05 -28.66
CA ALA A 2 -17.23 8.11 -28.21
C ALA A 2 -16.53 6.77 -28.44
N ARG A 3 -15.30 6.80 -28.95
CA ARG A 3 -14.47 5.61 -29.17
C ARG A 3 -13.01 5.94 -28.96
N ILE A 4 -12.22 4.91 -28.64
CA ILE A 4 -10.76 5.04 -28.59
C ILE A 4 -10.25 5.19 -30.01
N PHE A 5 -9.68 6.35 -30.33
CA PHE A 5 -8.96 6.61 -31.58
C PHE A 5 -7.52 6.10 -31.49
N LYS A 6 -6.88 6.29 -30.34
CA LYS A 6 -5.53 5.81 -30.05
C LYS A 6 -5.41 5.52 -28.55
N PHE A 7 -4.58 4.54 -28.21
CA PHE A 7 -4.19 4.24 -26.83
C PHE A 7 -2.68 3.97 -26.78
N GLU A 8 -2.02 4.46 -25.75
CA GLU A 8 -0.61 4.17 -25.49
C GLU A 8 -0.31 4.07 -23.99
N ILE A 9 0.73 3.31 -23.66
CA ILE A 9 1.39 3.36 -22.37
C ILE A 9 2.66 4.18 -22.53
N SER A 10 2.82 5.22 -21.72
CA SER A 10 4.00 6.10 -21.78
C SER A 10 4.51 6.41 -20.37
N ASP A 11 5.81 6.68 -20.28
CA ASP A 11 6.39 7.28 -19.09
C ASP A 11 6.10 8.79 -19.09
N MET A 12 5.44 9.27 -18.05
CA MET A 12 5.17 10.69 -17.84
C MET A 12 6.24 11.22 -16.86
N PRO A 13 7.08 12.17 -17.28
CA PRO A 13 8.08 12.74 -16.38
C PRO A 13 7.39 13.50 -15.24
N LYS A 14 8.16 13.88 -14.23
CA LYS A 14 7.69 14.81 -13.21
C LYS A 14 7.24 16.12 -13.88
N VAL A 15 6.01 16.52 -13.60
CA VAL A 15 5.38 17.75 -14.08
C VAL A 15 4.55 18.40 -12.97
N TYR A 16 4.15 19.64 -13.19
CA TYR A 16 3.41 20.44 -12.23
C TYR A 16 2.05 20.82 -12.82
N LEU A 17 0.98 20.36 -12.19
CA LEU A 17 -0.38 20.79 -12.49
C LEU A 17 -0.63 22.09 -11.73
N VAL A 18 -0.74 23.20 -12.47
CA VAL A 18 -1.02 24.53 -11.89
C VAL A 18 -2.40 24.99 -12.37
N GLY A 19 -3.25 25.42 -11.44
CA GLY A 19 -4.63 25.78 -11.78
C GLY A 19 -5.46 26.28 -10.61
N ARG A 20 -6.75 26.49 -10.87
CA ARG A 20 -7.75 26.80 -9.84
C ARG A 20 -8.33 25.49 -9.31
N GLU A 21 -8.43 25.39 -7.99
CA GLU A 21 -9.00 24.23 -7.30
C GLU A 21 -10.45 24.47 -6.89
N SER A 22 -11.28 23.44 -7.03
CA SER A 22 -12.55 23.34 -6.32
C SER A 22 -12.63 21.97 -5.65
N LYS A 23 -13.10 21.94 -4.40
CA LYS A 23 -13.21 20.72 -3.60
C LYS A 23 -14.62 20.13 -3.70
N TYR A 24 -14.69 18.84 -3.95
CA TYR A 24 -15.93 18.10 -4.20
C TYR A 24 -16.13 16.96 -3.21
N ASN A 25 -17.37 16.52 -3.11
CA ASN A 25 -17.75 15.25 -2.50
C ASN A 25 -18.54 14.43 -3.53
N ILE A 26 -18.18 13.15 -3.71
CA ILE A 26 -18.77 12.30 -4.73
C ILE A 26 -20.26 12.03 -4.48
N GLN A 27 -20.70 11.99 -3.22
CA GLN A 27 -22.12 11.76 -2.90
C GLN A 27 -22.97 12.95 -3.34
N THR A 28 -22.52 14.18 -3.10
CA THR A 28 -23.23 15.39 -3.57
C THR A 28 -23.18 15.50 -5.09
N HIS A 29 -22.05 15.14 -5.70
CA HIS A 29 -21.87 15.13 -7.15
C HIS A 29 -22.83 14.15 -7.84
N ILE A 30 -22.96 12.91 -7.33
CA ILE A 30 -23.88 11.88 -7.86
C ILE A 30 -25.35 12.26 -7.64
N GLN A 31 -25.68 12.98 -6.57
CA GLN A 31 -27.05 13.41 -6.26
C GLN A 31 -27.55 14.62 -7.09
N GLY A 32 -26.79 15.05 -8.12
CA GLY A 32 -27.23 16.04 -9.10
C GLY A 32 -26.62 17.44 -8.93
N ASP A 33 -25.78 17.68 -7.93
CA ASP A 33 -25.04 18.94 -7.79
C ASP A 33 -23.66 18.86 -8.47
N ASN A 34 -23.66 18.56 -9.78
CA ASN A 34 -22.43 18.58 -10.56
C ASN A 34 -22.02 20.03 -10.88
N ARG A 35 -21.20 20.61 -10.01
CA ARG A 35 -20.68 21.98 -10.16
C ARG A 35 -19.45 22.09 -11.08
N ILE A 36 -18.98 21.00 -11.69
CA ILE A 36 -17.77 21.01 -12.52
C ILE A 36 -17.96 21.87 -13.79
N PRO A 37 -19.08 21.78 -14.55
CA PRO A 37 -19.30 22.63 -15.72
C PRO A 37 -19.30 24.13 -15.36
N ALA A 38 -20.04 24.52 -14.32
CA ALA A 38 -20.07 25.92 -13.87
C ALA A 38 -18.69 26.41 -13.37
N PHE A 39 -17.86 25.52 -12.82
CA PHE A 39 -16.50 25.84 -12.42
C PHE A 39 -15.58 26.06 -13.63
N TRP A 40 -15.74 25.27 -14.69
CA TRP A 40 -15.09 25.51 -15.99
C TRP A 40 -15.49 26.85 -16.60
N ASP A 41 -16.79 27.14 -16.67
CA ASP A 41 -17.32 28.41 -17.21
C ASP A 41 -16.70 29.61 -16.48
N LYS A 42 -16.59 29.51 -15.15
CA LYS A 42 -15.94 30.54 -14.33
C LYS A 42 -14.47 30.71 -14.70
N CYS A 43 -13.70 29.61 -14.81
CA CYS A 43 -12.27 29.69 -15.14
C CYS A 43 -12.03 30.23 -16.56
N LEU A 44 -12.91 29.89 -17.51
CA LEU A 44 -12.86 30.44 -18.87
C LEU A 44 -13.18 31.94 -18.89
N ALA A 45 -14.14 32.38 -18.09
CA ALA A 45 -14.59 33.77 -18.05
C ALA A 45 -13.67 34.71 -17.25
N ASP A 46 -13.07 34.25 -16.14
CA ASP A 46 -12.31 35.10 -15.22
C ASP A 46 -10.84 35.32 -15.62
N GLY A 47 -10.43 34.80 -16.78
CA GLY A 47 -9.07 34.92 -17.28
C GLY A 47 -8.08 33.92 -16.69
N THR A 48 -8.55 32.88 -16.00
CA THR A 48 -7.68 31.85 -15.39
C THR A 48 -6.65 31.31 -16.38
N PHE A 49 -7.09 30.87 -17.57
CA PHE A 49 -6.17 30.31 -18.56
C PHE A 49 -5.26 31.35 -19.21
N LYS A 50 -5.70 32.60 -19.36
CA LYS A 50 -4.85 33.69 -19.88
C LYS A 50 -3.67 33.98 -18.95
N GLU A 51 -3.88 33.85 -17.64
CA GLU A 51 -2.79 33.99 -16.65
C GLU A 51 -1.79 32.83 -16.77
N LEU A 52 -2.30 31.60 -16.84
CA LEU A 52 -1.49 30.39 -17.01
C LEU A 52 -0.67 30.41 -18.31
N GLU A 53 -1.26 30.88 -19.41
CA GLU A 53 -0.61 30.99 -20.73
C GLU A 53 0.58 31.97 -20.76
N LYS A 54 0.72 32.87 -19.77
CA LYS A 54 1.90 33.77 -19.68
C LYS A 54 3.21 33.01 -19.46
N GLN A 55 3.15 31.79 -18.95
CA GLN A 55 4.31 30.93 -18.63
C GLN A 55 4.49 29.80 -19.66
N TRP A 56 4.18 30.08 -20.93
CA TRP A 56 4.15 29.09 -22.01
C TRP A 56 5.50 28.38 -22.24
N GLU A 57 6.62 29.01 -21.88
CA GLU A 57 7.96 28.43 -22.00
C GLU A 57 8.17 27.20 -21.10
N PHE A 58 7.43 27.13 -19.99
CA PHE A 58 7.44 25.99 -19.08
C PHE A 58 6.39 24.94 -19.44
N LEU A 59 5.56 25.17 -20.45
CA LEU A 59 4.46 24.28 -20.77
C LEU A 59 4.99 22.87 -21.13
N TYR A 60 4.44 21.85 -20.49
CA TYR A 60 4.78 20.46 -20.77
C TYR A 60 4.10 19.98 -22.05
N GLU A 61 2.79 20.21 -22.15
CA GLU A 61 2.03 19.93 -23.37
C GLU A 61 0.86 20.93 -23.55
N PRO A 62 0.47 21.23 -24.80
CA PRO A 62 -0.61 22.17 -25.07
C PRO A 62 -1.98 21.57 -24.73
N GLY A 63 -2.73 22.27 -23.87
CA GLY A 63 -4.12 21.96 -23.57
C GLY A 63 -4.53 22.47 -22.19
N TYR A 64 -5.82 22.75 -22.04
CA TYR A 64 -6.40 22.98 -20.71
C TYR A 64 -6.69 21.65 -20.05
N VAL A 65 -6.51 21.57 -18.74
CA VAL A 65 -6.56 20.34 -17.97
C VAL A 65 -7.71 20.39 -17.00
N GLY A 66 -8.53 19.34 -17.02
CA GLY A 66 -9.45 19.00 -15.95
C GLY A 66 -8.91 17.80 -15.20
N ALA A 67 -8.42 17.99 -13.98
CA ALA A 67 -7.80 16.92 -13.22
C ALA A 67 -8.56 16.65 -11.92
N THR A 68 -8.90 15.39 -11.70
CA THR A 68 -9.40 14.90 -10.42
C THR A 68 -8.22 14.33 -9.62
N ILE A 69 -7.91 14.91 -8.47
CA ILE A 69 -6.77 14.57 -7.62
C ILE A 69 -7.15 14.53 -6.14
N ASN A 70 -6.27 14.02 -5.27
CA ASN A 70 -6.46 13.96 -3.82
C ASN A 70 -7.75 13.26 -3.40
N TRP A 71 -8.02 12.10 -4.00
CA TRP A 71 -9.16 11.29 -3.61
C TRP A 71 -9.04 10.84 -2.14
N ASP A 72 -9.83 11.45 -1.27
CA ASP A 72 -10.09 10.95 0.07
C ASP A 72 -11.26 9.98 0.04
N MET A 73 -10.87 8.72 -0.02
CA MET A 73 -11.74 7.56 -0.10
C MET A 73 -12.58 7.32 1.15
N GLY A 74 -12.24 7.93 2.28
CA GLY A 74 -13.07 7.88 3.48
C GLY A 74 -14.47 8.40 3.20
N TYR A 75 -14.60 9.45 2.38
CA TYR A 75 -15.86 10.12 2.04
C TYR A 75 -16.09 10.42 0.57
N GLY A 76 -15.20 9.94 -0.31
CA GLY A 76 -15.18 10.31 -1.71
C GLY A 76 -15.04 11.81 -1.90
N ARG A 77 -14.23 12.48 -1.07
CA ARG A 77 -13.83 13.86 -1.37
C ARG A 77 -12.70 13.83 -2.39
N PHE A 78 -12.66 14.81 -3.26
CA PHE A 78 -11.56 14.99 -4.20
C PHE A 78 -11.41 16.47 -4.54
N SER A 79 -10.24 16.83 -5.02
CA SER A 79 -9.95 18.13 -5.61
C SER A 79 -10.13 18.03 -7.12
N TYR A 80 -10.85 18.97 -7.70
CA TYR A 80 -10.90 19.15 -9.15
C TYR A 80 -10.13 20.42 -9.51
N VAL A 81 -9.16 20.29 -10.40
CA VAL A 81 -8.31 21.40 -10.83
C VAL A 81 -8.57 21.70 -12.30
N CYS A 82 -8.93 22.94 -12.58
CA CYS A 82 -8.93 23.51 -13.93
C CYS A 82 -7.58 24.24 -14.12
N GLY A 83 -6.72 23.71 -14.98
CA GLY A 83 -5.32 24.17 -15.04
C GLY A 83 -4.57 23.79 -16.31
N MET A 84 -3.24 23.76 -16.22
CA MET A 84 -2.32 23.34 -17.29
C MET A 84 -1.15 22.53 -16.70
N LEU A 85 -0.48 21.72 -17.52
CA LEU A 85 0.70 20.94 -17.12
C LEU A 85 1.99 21.68 -17.48
N TYR A 86 2.89 21.81 -16.51
CA TYR A 86 4.17 22.49 -16.66
C TYR A 86 5.36 21.62 -16.30
N LYS A 87 6.51 21.94 -16.87
CA LYS A 87 7.83 21.47 -16.46
C LYS A 87 8.26 22.19 -15.17
N GLU A 88 9.36 21.74 -14.60
CA GLU A 88 10.00 22.42 -13.46
C GLU A 88 10.35 23.87 -13.79
N GLY A 89 10.21 24.76 -12.80
CA GLY A 89 10.48 26.19 -12.91
C GLY A 89 9.24 27.08 -13.02
N VAL A 90 8.04 26.51 -13.21
CA VAL A 90 6.78 27.27 -13.20
C VAL A 90 6.53 27.96 -11.87
N THR A 91 5.94 29.15 -11.91
CA THR A 91 5.49 29.89 -10.72
C THR A 91 3.98 29.71 -10.51
N VAL A 92 3.54 29.78 -9.26
CA VAL A 92 2.12 29.63 -8.89
C VAL A 92 1.51 31.03 -8.72
N PRO A 93 0.57 31.46 -9.58
CA PRO A 93 -0.07 32.77 -9.42
C PRO A 93 -0.92 32.83 -8.14
N GLU A 94 -1.23 34.03 -7.68
CA GLU A 94 -2.05 34.22 -6.48
C GLU A 94 -3.44 33.58 -6.64
N GLY A 95 -3.85 32.77 -5.66
CA GLY A 95 -5.13 32.05 -5.68
C GLY A 95 -5.16 30.82 -6.58
N TYR A 96 -4.00 30.30 -6.98
CA TYR A 96 -3.83 29.02 -7.68
C TYR A 96 -3.24 27.98 -6.74
N VAL A 97 -3.40 26.73 -7.12
CA VAL A 97 -2.73 25.58 -6.49
C VAL A 97 -1.70 25.00 -7.45
N MET A 98 -0.73 24.27 -6.89
CA MET A 98 0.22 23.47 -7.63
C MET A 98 0.28 22.07 -7.05
N TYR A 99 0.17 21.07 -7.92
CA TYR A 99 0.41 19.67 -7.58
C TYR A 99 1.55 19.14 -8.41
N GLU A 100 2.54 18.57 -7.72
CA GLU A 100 3.55 17.73 -8.37
C GLU A 100 2.90 16.39 -8.73
N ILE A 101 2.91 16.07 -10.02
CA ILE A 101 2.41 14.81 -10.57
C ILE A 101 3.42 14.25 -11.59
N GLY A 102 3.16 13.04 -12.09
CA GLY A 102 4.11 12.37 -12.99
C GLY A 102 5.11 11.51 -12.24
N ASP A 103 6.27 11.29 -12.88
CA ASP A 103 7.24 10.24 -12.53
C ASP A 103 6.55 8.87 -12.38
N VAL A 104 5.67 8.59 -13.34
CA VAL A 104 4.84 7.39 -13.38
C VAL A 104 4.60 6.94 -14.81
N LYS A 105 4.31 5.65 -14.97
CA LYS A 105 3.67 5.16 -16.19
C LYS A 105 2.20 5.57 -16.21
N ILE A 106 1.72 5.96 -17.38
CA ILE A 106 0.32 6.33 -17.59
C ILE A 106 -0.26 5.51 -18.75
N GLY A 107 -1.56 5.25 -18.69
CA GLY A 107 -2.36 4.94 -19.86
C GLY A 107 -2.92 6.24 -20.42
N ARG A 108 -2.61 6.54 -21.68
CA ARG A 108 -3.10 7.70 -22.42
C ARG A 108 -4.03 7.24 -23.52
N CYS A 109 -5.28 7.69 -23.47
CA CYS A 109 -6.25 7.49 -24.53
C CYS A 109 -6.55 8.80 -25.26
N TRP A 110 -6.81 8.68 -26.55
CA TRP A 110 -7.44 9.71 -27.37
C TRP A 110 -8.85 9.26 -27.70
N ILE A 111 -9.84 9.93 -27.14
CA ILE A 111 -11.25 9.58 -27.25
C ILE A 111 -11.88 10.47 -28.31
N LYS A 112 -12.35 9.86 -29.41
CA LYS A 112 -12.89 10.56 -30.57
C LYS A 112 -14.40 10.41 -30.67
N GLY A 113 -15.09 11.49 -31.02
CA GLY A 113 -16.53 11.49 -31.25
C GLY A 113 -17.01 12.85 -31.76
N ARG A 114 -18.28 12.94 -32.17
CA ARG A 114 -18.90 14.20 -32.62
C ARG A 114 -19.50 15.03 -31.49
N ASP A 115 -19.93 14.36 -30.42
CA ASP A 115 -20.59 14.98 -29.28
C ASP A 115 -19.60 15.06 -28.11
N SER A 116 -19.35 16.29 -27.63
CA SER A 116 -18.42 16.55 -26.53
C SER A 116 -18.90 15.96 -25.20
N GLU A 117 -20.20 15.86 -24.97
CA GLU A 117 -20.75 15.29 -23.73
C GLU A 117 -20.53 13.77 -23.73
N ASP A 118 -20.81 13.10 -24.84
CA ASP A 118 -20.54 11.68 -25.04
C ASP A 118 -19.03 11.37 -24.94
N VAL A 119 -18.17 12.21 -25.53
CA VAL A 119 -16.71 12.05 -25.46
C VAL A 119 -16.18 12.19 -24.03
N THR A 120 -16.58 13.24 -23.30
CA THR A 120 -16.10 13.50 -21.93
C THR A 120 -16.64 12.46 -20.94
N SER A 121 -17.94 12.15 -20.98
CA SER A 121 -18.58 11.20 -20.05
C SER A 121 -18.07 9.76 -20.17
N ASN A 122 -17.63 9.34 -21.37
CA ASN A 122 -17.12 7.98 -21.60
C ASN A 122 -15.59 7.86 -21.51
N ALA A 123 -14.85 8.97 -21.48
CA ALA A 123 -13.39 8.93 -21.57
C ALA A 123 -12.73 8.12 -20.45
N HIS A 124 -13.23 8.28 -19.22
CA HIS A 124 -12.75 7.53 -18.06
C HIS A 124 -12.91 6.01 -18.25
N THR A 125 -14.13 5.56 -18.55
CA THR A 125 -14.46 4.13 -18.68
C THR A 125 -13.69 3.48 -19.84
N LEU A 126 -13.61 4.16 -20.98
CA LEU A 126 -12.85 3.66 -22.14
C LEU A 126 -11.36 3.54 -21.83
N THR A 127 -10.77 4.52 -21.14
CA THR A 127 -9.35 4.48 -20.74
C THR A 127 -9.06 3.39 -19.73
N MET A 128 -9.92 3.24 -18.71
CA MET A 128 -9.83 2.15 -17.72
C MET A 128 -9.88 0.77 -18.39
N GLN A 129 -10.78 0.59 -19.37
CA GLN A 129 -10.90 -0.67 -20.11
C GLN A 129 -9.65 -0.95 -20.95
N ALA A 130 -9.15 0.05 -21.70
CA ALA A 130 -7.95 -0.11 -22.53
C ALA A 130 -6.71 -0.51 -21.71
N ILE A 131 -6.54 0.06 -20.52
CA ILE A 131 -5.46 -0.32 -19.58
C ILE A 131 -5.63 -1.78 -19.15
N ARG A 132 -6.85 -2.18 -18.77
CA ARG A 132 -7.14 -3.56 -18.34
C ARG A 132 -6.98 -4.58 -19.46
N ASP A 133 -7.30 -4.23 -20.70
CA ASP A 133 -7.11 -5.10 -21.87
C ASP A 133 -5.62 -5.41 -22.13
N GLN A 134 -4.72 -4.54 -21.65
CA GLN A 134 -3.26 -4.82 -21.62
C GLN A 134 -2.80 -5.59 -20.38
N LYS A 135 -3.73 -6.11 -19.56
CA LYS A 135 -3.43 -6.75 -18.26
C LYS A 135 -2.69 -5.84 -17.28
N LEU A 136 -2.92 -4.52 -17.37
CA LEU A 136 -2.35 -3.54 -16.46
C LEU A 136 -3.40 -3.06 -15.45
N CYS A 137 -2.94 -2.51 -14.33
CA CYS A 137 -3.81 -2.00 -13.28
C CYS A 137 -3.86 -0.47 -13.32
N PRO A 138 -5.01 0.15 -13.64
CA PRO A 138 -5.16 1.61 -13.53
C PRO A 138 -5.12 2.06 -12.05
N ASN A 139 -4.62 3.27 -11.80
CA ASN A 139 -4.58 3.92 -10.49
C ASN A 139 -5.33 5.26 -10.51
N GLN A 140 -6.59 5.21 -10.95
CA GLN A 140 -7.47 6.37 -11.09
C GLN A 140 -7.66 7.20 -9.82
N LEU A 141 -7.43 6.60 -8.64
CA LEU A 141 -7.52 7.33 -7.37
C LEU A 141 -6.34 8.25 -7.12
N LYS A 142 -5.17 7.92 -7.66
CA LYS A 142 -4.01 8.79 -7.54
C LYS A 142 -4.32 10.12 -8.24
N TRP A 143 -4.79 10.03 -9.48
CA TRP A 143 -5.44 11.10 -10.22
C TRP A 143 -6.01 10.55 -11.54
N SER A 144 -6.88 11.32 -12.17
CA SER A 144 -7.25 11.14 -13.59
C SER A 144 -7.44 12.52 -14.20
N MET A 145 -7.12 12.67 -15.48
CA MET A 145 -7.23 13.99 -16.13
C MET A 145 -7.70 13.93 -17.57
N GLU A 146 -8.44 14.97 -17.91
CA GLU A 146 -8.89 15.36 -19.24
C GLU A 146 -7.97 16.46 -19.75
N ILE A 147 -7.48 16.34 -20.99
CA ILE A 147 -6.67 17.37 -21.64
C ILE A 147 -7.41 17.85 -22.89
N PHE A 148 -7.94 19.06 -22.78
CA PHE A 148 -8.67 19.79 -23.82
C PHE A 148 -7.68 20.51 -24.73
N ASN A 149 -7.08 19.77 -25.67
CA ASN A 149 -6.14 20.32 -26.63
C ASN A 149 -6.87 21.20 -27.67
N GLY A 150 -6.41 22.42 -27.92
CA GLY A 150 -7.10 23.37 -28.80
C GLY A 150 -7.24 22.92 -30.26
N GLN A 151 -6.26 22.17 -30.78
CA GLN A 151 -6.30 21.68 -32.17
C GLN A 151 -7.17 20.43 -32.32
N ARG A 152 -7.36 19.66 -31.25
CA ARG A 152 -8.04 18.34 -31.29
C ARG A 152 -9.45 18.37 -30.70
N PHE A 153 -9.66 19.12 -29.63
CA PHE A 153 -10.93 19.15 -28.91
C PHE A 153 -11.78 20.37 -29.26
N LEU A 154 -11.17 21.56 -29.30
CA LEU A 154 -11.91 22.81 -29.55
C LEU A 154 -12.20 23.04 -31.04
N THR A 155 -11.46 22.37 -31.92
CA THR A 155 -11.62 22.47 -33.37
C THR A 155 -12.00 21.09 -33.92
N PRO A 156 -13.27 20.86 -34.30
CA PRO A 156 -13.67 19.62 -34.95
C PRO A 156 -12.89 19.39 -36.24
N ASP A 157 -12.60 18.13 -36.56
CA ASP A 157 -11.99 17.74 -37.83
C ASP A 157 -12.97 17.88 -39.01
N GLU A 158 -12.51 17.50 -40.21
CA GLU A 158 -13.32 17.53 -41.44
C GLU A 158 -14.62 16.70 -41.37
N ASN A 159 -14.71 15.75 -40.44
CA ASN A 159 -15.87 14.90 -40.21
C ASN A 159 -16.77 15.40 -39.06
N GLY A 160 -16.46 16.57 -38.52
CA GLY A 160 -17.12 17.16 -37.34
C GLY A 160 -16.80 16.41 -36.06
N GLU A 161 -15.70 15.66 -36.00
CA GLU A 161 -15.29 14.92 -34.81
C GLU A 161 -14.22 15.67 -34.02
N ILE A 162 -14.30 15.59 -32.70
CA ILE A 162 -13.30 16.10 -31.77
C ILE A 162 -12.57 14.93 -31.10
N ILE A 163 -11.40 15.21 -30.52
CA ILE A 163 -10.60 14.25 -29.77
C ILE A 163 -10.28 14.84 -28.39
N LEU A 164 -10.64 14.12 -27.33
CA LEU A 164 -10.23 14.37 -25.96
C LEU A 164 -9.07 13.44 -25.58
N ASP A 165 -8.01 14.01 -25.03
CA ASP A 165 -6.92 13.25 -24.43
C ASP A 165 -7.29 12.92 -22.96
N TYR A 166 -7.12 11.67 -22.52
CA TYR A 166 -7.47 11.25 -21.17
C TYR A 166 -6.38 10.37 -20.55
N TYR A 167 -5.88 10.76 -19.38
CA TYR A 167 -4.75 10.08 -18.72
C TYR A 167 -5.17 9.47 -17.40
N ILE A 168 -4.70 8.24 -17.17
CA ILE A 168 -4.80 7.54 -15.89
C ILE A 168 -3.42 6.97 -15.54
N PRO A 169 -2.87 7.23 -14.35
CA PRO A 169 -1.61 6.64 -13.93
C PRO A 169 -1.80 5.13 -13.73
N LEU A 170 -0.74 4.37 -13.95
CA LEU A 170 -0.75 2.94 -13.69
C LEU A 170 -0.32 2.68 -12.25
N ALA A 171 -1.00 1.75 -11.59
CA ALA A 171 -0.53 1.16 -10.35
C ALA A 171 0.56 0.14 -10.66
N LYS A 172 1.24 -0.32 -9.61
CA LYS A 172 2.09 -1.50 -9.73
C LYS A 172 1.24 -2.72 -10.11
N SER A 173 1.41 -3.19 -11.34
CA SER A 173 0.95 -4.51 -11.78
C SER A 173 2.05 -5.54 -11.56
N PHE A 174 1.64 -6.79 -11.44
CA PHE A 174 2.54 -7.92 -11.41
C PHE A 174 2.29 -8.80 -12.63
N GLU A 175 3.32 -9.51 -13.09
CA GLU A 175 3.16 -10.46 -14.20
C GLU A 175 2.20 -11.60 -13.84
N SER A 176 2.03 -11.88 -12.54
CA SER A 176 1.12 -12.90 -12.05
C SER A 176 0.68 -12.65 -10.62
N LEU A 177 -0.44 -13.28 -10.23
CA LEU A 177 -0.94 -13.28 -8.87
C LEU A 177 0.09 -13.84 -7.87
N GLY A 178 0.89 -14.83 -8.31
CA GLY A 178 1.98 -15.40 -7.52
C GLY A 178 3.05 -14.37 -7.18
N LYS A 179 3.49 -13.59 -8.17
CA LYS A 179 4.45 -12.51 -7.97
C LYS A 179 3.88 -11.42 -7.07
N ARG A 180 2.60 -11.04 -7.20
CA ARG A 180 1.95 -10.09 -6.27
C ARG A 180 2.05 -10.52 -4.81
N VAL A 181 1.77 -11.78 -4.53
CA VAL A 181 1.77 -12.33 -3.16
C VAL A 181 3.17 -12.46 -2.57
N ILE A 182 4.18 -12.78 -3.40
CA ILE A 182 5.56 -12.99 -2.95
C ILE A 182 6.34 -11.68 -2.86
N TYR A 183 6.01 -10.68 -3.69
CA TYR A 183 6.72 -9.41 -3.75
C TYR A 183 6.96 -8.74 -2.39
N PRO A 184 6.00 -8.69 -1.44
CA PRO A 184 6.25 -8.11 -0.12
C PRO A 184 7.44 -8.73 0.63
N TYR A 185 7.71 -10.02 0.46
CA TYR A 185 8.83 -10.69 1.11
C TYR A 185 10.20 -10.29 0.51
N LEU A 186 10.22 -9.85 -0.74
CA LEU A 186 11.41 -9.27 -1.37
C LEU A 186 11.56 -7.80 -1.05
N ALA A 187 10.47 -7.06 -1.23
CA ALA A 187 10.46 -5.61 -1.09
C ALA A 187 10.79 -5.22 0.35
N ALA A 188 10.18 -5.92 1.31
CA ALA A 188 10.36 -5.71 2.73
C ALA A 188 11.45 -6.58 3.36
N TYR A 189 12.37 -7.14 2.55
CA TYR A 189 13.47 -7.94 3.09
C TYR A 189 14.43 -7.03 3.86
N PRO A 190 14.64 -7.26 5.16
CA PRO A 190 15.38 -6.31 6.01
C PRO A 190 16.85 -6.22 5.60
N ASP A 191 17.51 -5.11 5.92
CA ASP A 191 18.96 -5.04 5.83
C ASP A 191 19.63 -6.10 6.71
N PHE A 192 20.75 -6.63 6.26
CA PHE A 192 21.52 -7.56 7.08
C PHE A 192 22.11 -6.84 8.28
N LYS A 193 21.88 -7.43 9.45
CA LYS A 193 22.53 -7.06 10.70
C LYS A 193 22.83 -8.34 11.47
N ALA A 194 24.11 -8.62 11.68
CA ALA A 194 24.54 -9.75 12.47
C ALA A 194 24.13 -9.61 13.93
N VAL A 195 23.85 -10.74 14.58
CA VAL A 195 23.58 -10.81 16.01
C VAL A 195 24.75 -11.53 16.68
N CYS A 196 25.24 -10.99 17.80
CA CYS A 196 26.29 -11.64 18.57
C CYS A 196 25.78 -13.01 19.06
N SER A 197 26.48 -14.08 18.68
CA SER A 197 26.09 -15.45 18.99
C SER A 197 27.30 -16.35 19.12
N ASN A 198 27.27 -17.24 20.11
CA ASN A 198 28.27 -18.29 20.28
C ASN A 198 28.05 -19.48 19.31
N SER A 199 26.86 -19.60 18.73
CA SER A 199 26.49 -20.73 17.86
C SER A 199 26.68 -20.45 16.37
N ALA A 200 26.77 -19.18 15.96
CA ALA A 200 26.95 -18.79 14.56
C ALA A 200 27.72 -17.48 14.43
N GLY A 201 28.87 -17.52 13.75
CA GLY A 201 29.64 -16.32 13.43
C GLY A 201 28.95 -15.43 12.39
N GLU A 202 29.44 -14.19 12.24
CA GLU A 202 28.89 -13.21 11.31
C GLU A 202 28.86 -13.71 9.86
N ASN A 203 29.94 -14.37 9.39
CA ASN A 203 30.01 -14.91 8.03
C ASN A 203 28.95 -15.99 7.79
N SER A 204 28.73 -16.89 8.75
CA SER A 204 27.66 -17.90 8.69
C SER A 204 26.28 -17.23 8.57
N GLN A 205 26.04 -16.20 9.39
CA GLN A 205 24.77 -15.44 9.36
C GLN A 205 24.58 -14.71 8.04
N ARG A 206 25.65 -14.11 7.48
CA ARG A 206 25.64 -13.46 6.17
C ARG A 206 25.23 -14.43 5.08
N GLN A 207 25.89 -15.58 5.03
CA GLN A 207 25.60 -16.60 4.02
C GLN A 207 24.16 -17.12 4.14
N MET A 208 23.63 -17.29 5.36
CA MET A 208 22.24 -17.70 5.55
C MET A 208 21.25 -16.62 5.09
N TYR A 209 21.54 -15.35 5.37
CA TYR A 209 20.77 -14.21 4.87
C TYR A 209 20.74 -14.18 3.35
N ASP A 210 21.91 -14.28 2.70
CA ASP A 210 22.02 -14.25 1.24
C ASP A 210 21.30 -15.46 0.61
N PHE A 211 21.44 -16.66 1.19
CA PHE A 211 20.73 -17.86 0.77
C PHE A 211 19.20 -17.68 0.80
N LEU A 212 18.66 -17.15 1.90
CA LEU A 212 17.21 -16.93 2.02
C LEU A 212 16.73 -15.88 1.02
N TYR A 213 17.44 -14.75 0.90
CA TYR A 213 17.10 -13.70 -0.06
C TYR A 213 17.13 -14.20 -1.51
N GLU A 214 18.18 -14.91 -1.90
CA GLU A 214 18.32 -15.49 -3.24
C GLU A 214 17.27 -16.57 -3.51
N SER A 215 16.89 -17.36 -2.50
CA SER A 215 15.82 -18.35 -2.64
C SER A 215 14.47 -17.69 -2.91
N ILE A 216 14.14 -16.59 -2.21
CA ILE A 216 12.90 -15.84 -2.50
C ILE A 216 12.95 -15.24 -3.90
N ASN A 217 14.09 -14.68 -4.32
CA ASN A 217 14.27 -14.14 -5.67
C ASN A 217 14.13 -15.20 -6.75
N ALA A 218 14.73 -16.38 -6.57
CA ALA A 218 14.60 -17.50 -7.50
C ALA A 218 13.14 -17.93 -7.65
N ILE A 219 12.42 -18.08 -6.54
CA ILE A 219 10.97 -18.39 -6.55
C ILE A 219 10.17 -17.28 -7.24
N TYR A 220 10.50 -16.01 -6.99
CA TYR A 220 9.81 -14.89 -7.60
C TYR A 220 10.05 -14.83 -9.12
N ALA A 221 11.24 -15.20 -9.58
CA ALA A 221 11.54 -15.32 -11.00
C ALA A 221 10.80 -16.49 -11.66
N ASP A 222 10.76 -17.66 -11.00
CA ASP A 222 10.14 -18.89 -11.49
C ASP A 222 9.25 -19.55 -10.42
N LEU A 223 7.96 -19.20 -10.44
CA LEU A 223 6.96 -19.65 -9.47
C LEU A 223 6.77 -21.19 -9.43
N PRO A 224 6.77 -21.89 -10.59
CA PRO A 224 6.76 -23.35 -10.65
C PRO A 224 7.85 -24.07 -9.84
N LEU A 225 8.99 -23.43 -9.51
CA LEU A 225 10.06 -24.06 -8.71
C LEU A 225 9.53 -24.70 -7.41
N ILE A 226 8.54 -24.06 -6.78
CA ILE A 226 7.89 -24.58 -5.58
C ILE A 226 6.45 -25.06 -5.82
N GLY A 227 5.99 -25.03 -7.07
CA GLY A 227 4.65 -25.50 -7.47
C GLY A 227 3.57 -24.43 -7.39
N ILE A 228 3.92 -23.15 -7.50
CA ILE A 228 2.95 -22.06 -7.63
C ILE A 228 2.67 -21.87 -9.14
N PRO A 229 1.39 -21.94 -9.58
CA PRO A 229 1.06 -21.74 -10.99
C PRO A 229 1.20 -20.27 -11.40
N TYR A 230 1.37 -20.03 -12.70
CA TYR A 230 1.21 -18.71 -13.30
C TYR A 230 -0.28 -18.44 -13.52
N GLU A 231 -0.82 -17.49 -12.77
CA GLU A 231 -2.18 -16.97 -12.92
C GLU A 231 -2.10 -15.46 -13.17
N ASP A 232 -2.99 -14.92 -14.02
CA ASP A 232 -3.07 -13.48 -14.26
C ASP A 232 -3.22 -12.72 -12.94
N ASP A 233 -2.57 -11.56 -12.85
CA ASP A 233 -2.64 -10.71 -11.66
C ASP A 233 -4.03 -10.12 -11.46
N ASP A 234 -4.45 -10.01 -10.20
CA ASP A 234 -5.66 -9.31 -9.79
C ASP A 234 -5.50 -8.82 -8.35
N CYS A 235 -6.24 -7.79 -7.98
CA CYS A 235 -6.19 -7.21 -6.65
C CYS A 235 -7.51 -6.55 -6.27
N TYR A 236 -7.53 -6.09 -5.02
CA TYR A 236 -8.60 -5.27 -4.49
C TYR A 236 -8.22 -3.80 -4.67
N GLU A 237 -9.14 -3.03 -5.24
CA GLU A 237 -9.12 -1.59 -5.07
C GLU A 237 -9.11 -1.26 -3.57
N TYR A 238 -8.56 -0.10 -3.21
CA TYR A 238 -8.43 0.24 -1.80
C TYR A 238 -9.80 0.25 -1.09
N TRP A 239 -10.87 0.74 -1.75
CA TRP A 239 -12.24 0.80 -1.22
C TRP A 239 -12.98 -0.53 -1.25
N GLN A 240 -12.51 -1.50 -2.05
CA GLN A 240 -13.23 -2.77 -2.22
C GLN A 240 -13.21 -3.55 -0.89
N PRO A 241 -14.38 -3.96 -0.37
CA PRO A 241 -14.46 -4.82 0.80
C PRO A 241 -13.73 -6.14 0.53
N GLY A 242 -13.03 -6.69 1.53
CA GLY A 242 -12.33 -7.98 1.38
C GLY A 242 -13.25 -9.14 0.97
N SER A 243 -14.55 -9.03 1.29
CA SER A 243 -15.60 -9.98 0.91
C SER A 243 -16.07 -9.88 -0.54
N SER A 244 -15.65 -8.85 -1.30
CA SER A 244 -16.13 -8.63 -2.68
C SER A 244 -15.56 -9.60 -3.71
N LYS A 245 -14.40 -10.22 -3.44
CA LYS A 245 -13.73 -11.20 -4.33
C LYS A 245 -13.26 -12.45 -3.55
N PRO A 246 -14.16 -13.27 -2.97
CA PRO A 246 -13.78 -14.36 -2.08
C PRO A 246 -12.86 -15.40 -2.74
N GLU A 247 -13.09 -15.71 -4.01
CA GLU A 247 -12.25 -16.64 -4.80
C GLU A 247 -10.82 -16.14 -4.96
N LEU A 248 -10.65 -14.85 -5.30
CA LEU A 248 -9.33 -14.21 -5.36
C LEU A 248 -8.60 -14.30 -4.02
N SER A 249 -9.30 -13.99 -2.93
CA SER A 249 -8.74 -14.11 -1.58
C SER A 249 -8.29 -15.54 -1.26
N ALA A 250 -9.06 -16.55 -1.66
CA ALA A 250 -8.70 -17.96 -1.46
C ALA A 250 -7.44 -18.34 -2.27
N LYS A 251 -7.38 -17.93 -3.55
CA LYS A 251 -6.21 -18.14 -4.42
C LYS A 251 -4.94 -17.52 -3.84
N MET A 252 -4.98 -16.23 -3.48
CA MET A 252 -3.83 -15.54 -2.88
C MET A 252 -3.36 -16.19 -1.58
N GLN A 253 -4.30 -16.65 -0.73
CA GLN A 253 -3.94 -17.36 0.50
C GLN A 253 -3.30 -18.73 0.21
N ASN A 254 -3.77 -19.46 -0.81
CA ASN A 254 -3.16 -20.72 -1.22
C ASN A 254 -1.74 -20.54 -1.76
N ILE A 255 -1.51 -19.50 -2.57
CA ILE A 255 -0.17 -19.09 -3.03
C ILE A 255 0.73 -18.80 -1.83
N ARG A 256 0.29 -17.95 -0.90
CA ARG A 256 1.05 -17.62 0.31
C ARG A 256 1.37 -18.86 1.14
N LYS A 257 0.40 -19.76 1.32
CA LYS A 257 0.58 -21.02 2.06
C LYS A 257 1.63 -21.90 1.39
N THR A 258 1.59 -22.03 0.06
CA THR A 258 2.56 -22.82 -0.71
C THR A 258 3.96 -22.25 -0.59
N PHE A 259 4.09 -20.92 -0.69
CA PHE A 259 5.35 -20.21 -0.48
C PHE A 259 5.92 -20.44 0.92
N LEU A 260 5.14 -20.20 1.97
CA LEU A 260 5.59 -20.39 3.36
C LEU A 260 5.88 -21.85 3.69
N ALA A 261 5.16 -22.81 3.11
CA ALA A 261 5.38 -24.24 3.33
C ALA A 261 6.77 -24.70 2.85
N PHE A 262 7.33 -24.08 1.81
CA PHE A 262 8.70 -24.36 1.37
C PHE A 262 9.73 -23.95 2.43
N PHE A 263 9.62 -22.73 2.96
CA PHE A 263 10.54 -22.25 4.01
C PHE A 263 10.30 -22.92 5.36
N GLU A 264 9.05 -23.28 5.67
CA GLU A 264 8.74 -24.16 6.79
C GLU A 264 9.48 -25.49 6.68
N TYR A 265 9.56 -26.07 5.48
CA TYR A 265 10.31 -27.31 5.26
C TYR A 265 11.81 -27.12 5.53
N LEU A 266 12.42 -26.05 5.03
CA LEU A 266 13.82 -25.70 5.33
C LEU A 266 14.04 -25.53 6.84
N MET A 267 13.12 -24.89 7.53
CA MET A 267 13.19 -24.69 8.97
C MET A 267 13.09 -26.03 9.73
N ARG A 268 12.22 -26.96 9.30
CA ARG A 268 12.16 -28.33 9.87
C ARG A 268 13.47 -29.08 9.67
N MET A 269 14.12 -28.94 8.51
CA MET A 269 15.44 -29.53 8.28
C MET A 269 16.48 -28.99 9.26
N GLY A 270 16.52 -27.66 9.47
CA GLY A 270 17.40 -27.05 10.46
C GLY A 270 17.11 -27.56 11.87
N LEU A 271 15.85 -27.65 12.29
CA LEU A 271 15.48 -28.19 13.61
C LEU A 271 15.90 -29.65 13.79
N ALA A 272 15.68 -30.49 12.78
CA ALA A 272 15.98 -31.93 12.82
C ALA A 272 17.48 -32.24 12.65
N GLY A 273 18.25 -31.34 12.05
CA GLY A 273 19.65 -31.57 11.70
C GLY A 273 20.65 -31.10 12.76
N GLU A 274 21.88 -31.62 12.65
CA GLU A 274 23.05 -31.20 13.40
C GLU A 274 24.04 -30.54 12.42
N ALA A 275 24.43 -29.28 12.70
CA ALA A 275 25.43 -28.60 11.89
C ALA A 275 26.81 -29.21 12.18
N VAL A 276 27.46 -29.69 11.13
CA VAL A 276 28.82 -30.26 11.16
C VAL A 276 29.70 -29.50 10.16
N GLN A 277 30.99 -29.85 10.07
CA GLN A 277 31.91 -29.17 9.15
C GLN A 277 31.36 -29.19 7.71
N GLU A 278 31.08 -28.01 7.17
CA GLU A 278 30.55 -27.76 5.82
C GLU A 278 29.18 -28.41 5.49
N GLY A 279 28.43 -28.88 6.49
CA GLY A 279 27.19 -29.62 6.21
C GLY A 279 26.15 -29.64 7.33
N LEU A 280 24.98 -30.20 6.99
CA LEU A 280 23.87 -30.48 7.91
C LEU A 280 23.56 -31.98 7.87
N LEU A 281 23.74 -32.64 9.01
CA LEU A 281 23.45 -34.06 9.18
C LEU A 281 22.03 -34.24 9.74
N ILE A 282 21.16 -34.97 9.04
CA ILE A 282 19.77 -35.23 9.47
C ILE A 282 19.55 -36.73 9.56
N LYS A 283 19.26 -37.23 10.77
CA LYS A 283 18.94 -38.66 10.97
C LYS A 283 17.54 -38.98 10.46
N LYS A 284 17.36 -40.14 9.82
CA LYS A 284 16.09 -40.56 9.20
C LYS A 284 14.96 -40.78 10.21
N ASP A 285 15.30 -41.13 11.45
CA ASP A 285 14.33 -41.25 12.55
C ASP A 285 13.78 -39.88 12.99
N LYS A 286 14.51 -38.79 12.75
CA LYS A 286 14.06 -37.42 13.03
C LYS A 286 13.24 -36.84 11.89
N MET A 287 13.66 -37.05 10.65
CA MET A 287 12.99 -36.51 9.49
C MET A 287 13.29 -37.32 8.23
N VAL A 288 12.24 -37.76 7.53
CA VAL A 288 12.36 -38.41 6.22
C VAL A 288 12.21 -37.38 5.12
N ILE A 289 13.19 -37.31 4.22
CA ILE A 289 13.23 -36.33 3.12
C ILE A 289 12.87 -37.02 1.82
N GLN A 290 11.72 -36.65 1.27
CA GLN A 290 11.20 -37.25 0.05
C GLN A 290 12.06 -36.87 -1.17
N ASN A 291 12.24 -37.80 -2.12
CA ASN A 291 13.03 -37.56 -3.34
C ASN A 291 12.59 -36.31 -4.10
N ARG A 292 11.28 -36.06 -4.22
CA ARG A 292 10.76 -34.83 -4.85
C ARG A 292 11.28 -33.55 -4.19
N MET A 293 11.49 -33.59 -2.87
CA MET A 293 11.99 -32.44 -2.13
C MET A 293 13.51 -32.33 -2.25
N LYS A 294 14.25 -33.44 -2.23
CA LYS A 294 15.70 -33.43 -2.54
C LYS A 294 15.97 -32.80 -3.91
N ASN A 295 15.18 -33.17 -4.91
CA ASN A 295 15.26 -32.58 -6.25
C ASN A 295 14.97 -31.07 -6.23
N LYS A 296 13.92 -30.63 -5.53
CA LYS A 296 13.63 -29.20 -5.36
C LYS A 296 14.77 -28.46 -4.66
N LEU A 297 15.28 -28.98 -3.55
CA LEU A 297 16.37 -28.37 -2.77
C LEU A 297 17.65 -28.20 -3.62
N SER A 298 17.93 -29.14 -4.52
CA SER A 298 19.08 -29.03 -5.44
C SER A 298 19.00 -27.83 -6.39
N LEU A 299 17.79 -27.36 -6.73
CA LEU A 299 17.58 -26.13 -7.51
C LEU A 299 18.00 -24.88 -6.74
N PHE A 300 18.08 -24.96 -5.41
CA PHE A 300 18.56 -23.91 -4.51
C PHE A 300 20.00 -24.16 -4.02
N GLY A 301 20.77 -25.01 -4.72
CA GLY A 301 22.18 -25.25 -4.40
C GLY A 301 22.45 -26.24 -3.26
N LEU A 302 21.40 -26.82 -2.66
CA LEU A 302 21.51 -27.82 -1.60
C LEU A 302 21.61 -29.23 -2.20
N THR A 303 22.77 -29.86 -2.02
CA THR A 303 23.00 -31.25 -2.41
C THR A 303 22.92 -32.16 -1.21
N SER A 304 22.48 -33.40 -1.41
CA SER A 304 22.41 -34.40 -0.34
C SER A 304 23.09 -35.70 -0.73
N VAL A 305 23.83 -36.26 0.21
CA VAL A 305 24.30 -37.65 0.18
C VAL A 305 23.43 -38.43 1.16
N GLU A 306 22.88 -39.55 0.71
CA GLU A 306 22.04 -40.41 1.53
C GLU A 306 22.82 -41.66 1.94
N ASN A 307 22.94 -41.86 3.26
CA ASN A 307 23.46 -43.09 3.85
C ASN A 307 22.29 -43.94 4.37
N LYS A 308 22.59 -45.09 5.00
CA LYS A 308 21.58 -46.00 5.53
C LYS A 308 20.60 -45.30 6.48
N ASP A 309 21.13 -44.53 7.44
CA ASP A 309 20.36 -44.00 8.57
C ASP A 309 20.26 -42.46 8.59
N GLU A 310 20.88 -41.77 7.64
CA GLU A 310 21.05 -40.32 7.66
C GLU A 310 21.10 -39.69 6.26
N TYR A 311 20.84 -38.38 6.21
CA TYR A 311 21.09 -37.51 5.08
C TYR A 311 22.16 -36.49 5.46
N PHE A 312 23.14 -36.30 4.59
CA PHE A 312 24.16 -35.27 4.73
C PHE A 312 23.98 -34.20 3.65
N PHE A 313 23.63 -32.99 4.05
CA PHE A 313 23.44 -31.86 3.13
C PHE A 313 24.65 -30.95 3.08
N THR A 314 25.00 -30.48 1.89
CA THR A 314 25.98 -29.41 1.67
C THR A 314 25.38 -28.36 0.73
N HIS A 315 25.98 -27.17 0.70
CA HIS A 315 25.59 -26.11 -0.23
C HIS A 315 26.76 -25.75 -1.15
N ASN A 316 26.50 -25.67 -2.46
CA ASN A 316 27.53 -25.42 -3.48
C ASN A 316 28.24 -24.06 -3.34
N LYS A 317 27.48 -22.99 -3.07
CA LYS A 317 27.96 -21.61 -2.88
C LYS A 317 28.26 -21.27 -1.42
N TYR A 318 27.35 -21.60 -0.50
CA TYR A 318 27.37 -21.11 0.86
C TYR A 318 27.77 -22.19 1.88
N LYS A 319 29.08 -22.45 2.00
CA LYS A 319 29.61 -23.59 2.78
C LYS A 319 29.42 -23.47 4.30
N GLU A 320 29.24 -22.26 4.82
CA GLU A 320 29.16 -21.98 6.26
C GLU A 320 27.74 -21.63 6.72
N ILE A 321 26.69 -21.92 5.94
CA ILE A 321 25.31 -21.54 6.32
C ILE A 321 24.75 -22.28 7.52
N PHE A 322 25.19 -23.51 7.75
CA PHE A 322 24.47 -24.44 8.63
C PHE A 322 24.44 -24.04 10.10
N PRO A 323 25.51 -23.47 10.70
CA PRO A 323 25.44 -22.91 12.05
C PRO A 323 24.37 -21.81 12.17
N ALA A 324 24.33 -20.85 11.24
CA ALA A 324 23.32 -19.80 11.21
C ALA A 324 21.92 -20.32 10.89
N TRP A 325 21.79 -21.34 10.04
CA TRP A 325 20.51 -22.01 9.79
C TRP A 325 19.94 -22.58 11.10
N LYS A 326 20.75 -23.33 11.87
CA LYS A 326 20.37 -23.82 13.21
C LYS A 326 19.99 -22.66 14.13
N PHE A 327 20.81 -21.62 14.15
CA PHE A 327 20.60 -20.44 14.98
C PHE A 327 19.27 -19.75 14.66
N TYR A 328 18.91 -19.55 13.39
CA TYR A 328 17.65 -18.92 12.99
C TYR A 328 16.42 -19.78 13.28
N CYS A 329 16.59 -21.08 13.49
CA CYS A 329 15.51 -21.96 13.93
C CYS A 329 15.26 -21.91 15.45
N SER A 330 16.10 -21.23 16.25
CA SER A 330 16.05 -21.29 17.72
C SER A 330 14.76 -20.77 18.35
N ASN A 331 13.99 -19.94 17.63
CA ASN A 331 12.73 -19.39 18.12
C ASN A 331 11.57 -20.41 18.15
N ALA A 332 11.74 -21.58 17.51
CA ALA A 332 10.70 -22.59 17.45
C ALA A 332 10.86 -23.65 18.55
N GLU A 333 9.73 -23.96 19.21
CA GLU A 333 9.65 -25.02 20.21
C GLU A 333 9.44 -26.39 19.54
N GLY A 334 10.54 -27.11 19.31
CA GLY A 334 10.50 -28.42 18.67
C GLY A 334 10.03 -28.36 17.22
N LEU A 335 9.36 -29.42 16.74
CA LEU A 335 8.89 -29.52 15.33
C LEU A 335 7.55 -28.79 15.07
N LYS A 336 6.94 -28.18 16.07
CA LYS A 336 5.69 -27.43 15.90
C LYS A 336 6.01 -26.00 15.47
N ILE A 337 5.96 -25.78 14.16
CA ILE A 337 6.26 -24.47 13.57
C ILE A 337 4.97 -23.67 13.41
N ASN A 338 4.93 -22.48 14.00
CA ASN A 338 3.86 -21.52 13.74
C ASN A 338 4.24 -20.64 12.54
N PRO A 339 3.27 -20.04 11.83
CA PRO A 339 3.57 -19.12 10.72
C PRO A 339 4.55 -18.01 11.12
N LYS A 340 4.45 -17.46 12.33
CA LYS A 340 5.34 -16.39 12.82
C LYS A 340 6.81 -16.81 12.87
N ASP A 341 7.06 -18.10 13.13
CA ASP A 341 8.41 -18.65 13.24
C ASP A 341 9.03 -18.77 11.84
N VAL A 342 8.25 -19.15 10.82
CA VAL A 342 8.69 -19.16 9.41
C VAL A 342 9.05 -17.75 8.93
N HIS A 343 8.25 -16.76 9.29
CA HIS A 343 8.53 -15.37 8.94
C HIS A 343 9.75 -14.81 9.68
N ALA A 344 9.95 -15.19 10.95
CA ALA A 344 11.16 -14.85 11.68
C ALA A 344 12.40 -15.49 11.04
N PHE A 345 12.32 -16.77 10.69
CA PHE A 345 13.36 -17.51 9.97
C PHE A 345 13.73 -16.84 8.64
N LEU A 346 12.74 -16.49 7.82
CA LEU A 346 12.91 -15.81 6.53
C LEU A 346 13.72 -14.50 6.63
N HIS A 347 13.47 -13.71 7.69
CA HIS A 347 14.10 -12.42 7.92
C HIS A 347 15.34 -12.50 8.83
N GLY A 348 15.78 -13.71 9.18
CA GLY A 348 16.88 -13.93 10.14
C GLY A 348 16.64 -13.23 11.46
N TYR A 349 15.39 -13.20 11.92
CA TYR A 349 14.98 -12.64 13.20
C TYR A 349 15.24 -13.67 14.30
N VAL A 350 15.99 -13.25 15.31
CA VAL A 350 16.27 -13.98 16.55
C VAL A 350 15.97 -13.05 17.71
N GLU A 351 15.73 -13.62 18.89
CA GLU A 351 15.47 -12.83 20.10
C GLU A 351 16.57 -11.76 20.30
N GLY A 352 16.15 -10.52 20.62
CA GLY A 352 17.04 -9.37 20.76
C GLY A 352 17.38 -8.61 19.47
N LYS A 353 17.08 -9.15 18.27
CA LYS A 353 17.25 -8.40 17.01
C LYS A 353 16.11 -7.41 16.83
N GLN A 354 16.39 -6.11 16.91
CA GLN A 354 15.38 -5.09 16.61
C GLN A 354 15.21 -4.92 15.10
N ILE A 355 13.98 -5.09 14.61
CA ILE A 355 13.57 -4.72 13.24
C ILE A 355 12.74 -3.44 13.34
N THR A 356 13.14 -2.42 12.60
CA THR A 356 12.41 -1.15 12.48
C THR A 356 11.64 -1.12 11.16
N ALA A 357 10.56 -0.34 11.11
CA ALA A 357 9.82 -0.10 9.88
C ALA A 357 10.68 0.59 8.82
N ALA A 358 11.57 1.52 9.19
CA ALA A 358 12.47 2.19 8.25
C ALA A 358 13.47 1.20 7.65
N GLY A 359 14.06 0.31 8.46
CA GLY A 359 14.97 -0.72 7.96
C GLY A 359 14.28 -1.78 7.11
N MET A 360 12.97 -1.97 7.29
CA MET A 360 12.19 -2.95 6.52
C MET A 360 11.58 -2.34 5.25
N PHE A 361 11.14 -1.08 5.29
CA PHE A 361 10.31 -0.48 4.24
C PHE A 361 10.96 0.74 3.55
N GLY A 362 12.06 1.25 4.08
CA GLY A 362 12.77 2.43 3.57
C GLY A 362 13.41 2.25 2.19
N ARG A 363 13.50 1.01 1.68
CA ARG A 363 13.92 0.75 0.29
C ARG A 363 12.81 1.02 -0.73
N ILE A 364 11.56 1.10 -0.30
CA ILE A 364 10.36 1.14 -1.17
C ILE A 364 9.59 2.45 -0.98
N ARG A 365 9.87 3.15 0.11
CA ARG A 365 9.25 4.40 0.55
C ARG A 365 10.35 5.25 1.16
N ASN A 366 10.07 6.54 1.37
CA ASN A 366 11.05 7.46 1.94
C ASN A 366 11.45 7.02 3.36
N ALA A 367 12.68 6.51 3.49
CA ALA A 367 13.22 6.00 4.75
C ALA A 367 13.26 7.08 5.84
N ASP A 368 13.62 8.32 5.50
CA ASP A 368 13.71 9.43 6.45
C ASP A 368 12.34 9.76 7.05
N LEU A 369 11.29 9.82 6.24
CA LEU A 369 9.93 10.07 6.70
C LEU A 369 9.41 8.92 7.57
N ILE A 370 9.73 7.67 7.22
CA ILE A 370 9.39 6.53 8.08
C ILE A 370 10.14 6.65 9.41
N SER A 371 11.45 6.87 9.40
CA SER A 371 12.26 7.05 10.62
C SER A 371 11.78 8.21 11.51
N GLN A 372 11.34 9.32 10.91
CA GLN A 372 10.72 10.42 11.67
C GLN A 372 9.43 9.96 12.38
N LEU A 373 8.59 9.20 11.67
CA LEU A 373 7.37 8.62 12.25
C LEU A 373 7.68 7.62 13.38
N GLU A 374 8.70 6.78 13.20
CA GLU A 374 9.17 5.85 14.25
C GLU A 374 9.67 6.59 15.49
N GLY A 375 10.50 7.61 15.27
CA GLY A 375 11.06 8.45 16.32
C GLY A 375 9.98 9.12 17.15
N LEU A 376 8.90 9.60 16.49
CA LEU A 376 7.71 10.11 17.16
C LEU A 376 7.10 9.06 18.10
N PHE A 377 6.82 7.84 17.62
CA PHE A 377 6.21 6.80 18.45
C PHE A 377 7.12 6.35 19.60
N ILE A 378 8.41 6.18 19.35
CA ILE A 378 9.40 5.81 20.38
C ILE A 378 9.46 6.89 21.46
N GLN A 379 9.56 8.17 21.09
CA GLN A 379 9.58 9.29 22.04
C GLN A 379 8.32 9.32 22.91
N LYS A 380 7.17 8.88 22.39
CA LYS A 380 5.89 8.80 23.10
C LYS A 380 5.72 7.52 23.94
N GLY A 381 6.76 6.69 24.03
CA GLY A 381 6.78 5.48 24.86
C GLY A 381 6.06 4.28 24.23
N TYR A 382 5.92 4.24 22.90
CA TYR A 382 5.40 3.07 22.22
C TYR A 382 6.47 1.97 22.13
N ASN A 383 6.03 0.72 22.27
CA ASN A 383 6.87 -0.44 22.07
C ASN A 383 6.83 -0.88 20.62
N CYS A 384 7.99 -1.02 20.00
CA CYS A 384 8.11 -1.55 18.65
C CYS A 384 8.05 -3.08 18.69
N LYS A 385 7.21 -3.67 17.85
CA LYS A 385 7.06 -5.11 17.67
C LYS A 385 7.10 -5.43 16.18
N TYR A 386 7.81 -6.50 15.85
CA TYR A 386 7.81 -7.08 14.51
C TYR A 386 6.84 -8.27 14.47
N ASP A 387 6.01 -8.33 13.44
CA ASP A 387 5.05 -9.39 13.20
C ASP A 387 4.91 -9.66 11.69
N HIS A 388 5.63 -10.64 11.16
CA HIS A 388 5.55 -11.03 9.75
C HIS A 388 6.01 -9.95 8.74
N LEU A 389 5.09 -9.34 8.00
CA LEU A 389 5.33 -8.25 7.05
C LEU A 389 4.82 -6.92 7.62
N ARG A 390 4.86 -6.81 8.95
CA ARG A 390 4.33 -5.69 9.72
C ARG A 390 5.31 -5.31 10.82
N VAL A 391 5.48 -4.01 10.98
CA VAL A 391 6.05 -3.41 12.19
C VAL A 391 4.94 -2.64 12.90
N VAL A 392 4.80 -2.89 14.19
CA VAL A 392 3.77 -2.28 15.04
C VAL A 392 4.44 -1.48 16.14
N TYR A 393 4.11 -0.20 16.22
CA TYR A 393 4.37 0.60 17.41
C TYR A 393 3.10 0.56 18.24
N GLU A 394 3.14 0.00 19.46
CA GLU A 394 1.96 -0.17 20.31
C GLU A 394 2.16 0.42 21.72
N LYS A 395 1.14 1.10 22.23
CA LYS A 395 1.05 1.55 23.63
C LYS A 395 -0.30 1.17 24.22
N GLU A 396 -0.29 0.67 25.44
CA GLU A 396 -1.49 0.32 26.20
C GLU A 396 -1.91 1.49 27.12
N TYR A 397 -3.20 1.73 27.18
CA TYR A 397 -3.89 2.78 27.93
C TYR A 397 -4.81 2.15 28.98
N PRO A 398 -5.40 2.94 29.90
CA PRO A 398 -6.41 2.45 30.82
C PRO A 398 -7.50 1.62 30.13
N ASP A 399 -8.08 0.67 30.86
CA ASP A 399 -9.06 -0.30 30.35
C ASP A 399 -8.51 -1.28 29.30
N LYS A 400 -7.18 -1.51 29.29
CA LYS A 400 -6.46 -2.38 28.34
C LYS A 400 -6.63 -1.97 26.89
N GLN A 401 -6.93 -0.70 26.66
CA GLN A 401 -7.12 -0.21 25.30
C GLN A 401 -5.76 0.06 24.65
N LYS A 402 -5.60 -0.34 23.39
CA LYS A 402 -4.34 -0.23 22.66
C LYS A 402 -4.46 0.81 21.55
N ALA A 403 -3.53 1.75 21.52
CA ALA A 403 -3.22 2.58 20.36
C ALA A 403 -2.03 1.98 19.61
N HIS A 404 -1.99 2.17 18.29
CA HIS A 404 -0.86 1.70 17.51
C HIS A 404 -0.64 2.48 16.22
N MET A 405 0.57 2.36 15.69
CA MET A 405 0.87 2.55 14.28
C MET A 405 1.31 1.22 13.69
N ASN A 406 0.52 0.68 12.77
CA ASN A 406 0.90 -0.49 11.98
C ASN A 406 1.46 -0.01 10.64
N ILE A 407 2.64 -0.49 10.28
CA ILE A 407 3.25 -0.26 8.98
C ILE A 407 3.44 -1.64 8.35
N TYR A 408 2.74 -1.95 7.27
CA TYR A 408 2.71 -3.31 6.72
C TYR A 408 2.39 -3.40 5.24
N TYR A 409 2.66 -4.59 4.68
CA TYR A 409 2.20 -4.98 3.36
C TYR A 409 0.87 -5.76 3.41
N ASP A 410 -0.12 -5.31 2.65
CA ASP A 410 -1.29 -6.09 2.26
C ASP A 410 -1.21 -6.45 0.77
N TYR A 411 -0.75 -7.67 0.49
CA TYR A 411 -0.59 -8.15 -0.89
C TYR A 411 -1.92 -8.19 -1.68
N LYS A 412 -3.07 -8.11 -1.00
CA LYS A 412 -4.37 -8.13 -1.67
C LYS A 412 -4.70 -6.79 -2.31
N LYS A 413 -4.12 -5.70 -1.81
CA LYS A 413 -4.48 -4.34 -2.23
C LYS A 413 -3.68 -3.90 -3.44
N LEU A 414 -4.25 -2.97 -4.21
CA LEU A 414 -3.59 -2.30 -5.34
C LEU A 414 -2.31 -1.60 -4.85
N GLU A 415 -2.46 -0.69 -3.90
CA GLU A 415 -1.36 -0.16 -3.09
C GLU A 415 -1.12 -1.10 -1.93
N GLN A 416 -0.04 -1.87 -2.01
CA GLN A 416 0.22 -2.92 -1.03
C GLN A 416 0.77 -2.38 0.28
N MET A 417 1.37 -1.18 0.31
CA MET A 417 1.96 -0.60 1.52
C MET A 417 0.90 0.18 2.30
N ILE A 418 0.74 -0.12 3.59
CA ILE A 418 -0.30 0.46 4.44
C ILE A 418 0.31 1.02 5.73
N PHE A 419 -0.10 2.24 6.07
CA PHE A 419 0.15 2.90 7.35
C PHE A 419 -1.20 3.05 8.06
N GLU A 420 -1.39 2.35 9.17
CA GLU A 420 -2.62 2.38 9.94
C GLU A 420 -2.35 2.92 11.35
N PHE A 421 -2.87 4.11 11.63
CA PHE A 421 -2.87 4.69 12.96
C PHE A 421 -4.18 4.39 13.68
N LYS A 422 -4.11 3.78 14.85
CA LYS A 422 -5.24 3.59 15.75
C LYS A 422 -5.14 4.56 16.92
N SER A 423 -6.05 5.53 16.95
CA SER A 423 -6.11 6.54 18.02
C SER A 423 -6.44 5.90 19.38
N PRO A 424 -5.81 6.35 20.48
CA PRO A 424 -6.25 5.98 21.81
C PRO A 424 -7.62 6.60 22.09
N GLN A 425 -8.47 5.83 22.76
CA GLN A 425 -9.78 6.17 23.31
C GLN A 425 -10.62 7.09 22.42
N LEU A 426 -10.70 6.79 21.12
CA LEU A 426 -11.39 7.65 20.15
C LEU A 426 -12.81 8.04 20.61
N SER A 427 -13.54 7.14 21.27
CA SER A 427 -14.86 7.45 21.85
C SER A 427 -14.86 8.59 22.86
N LYS A 428 -13.80 8.74 23.68
CA LYS A 428 -13.61 9.88 24.58
C LYS A 428 -13.13 11.10 23.80
N VAL A 429 -12.15 10.92 22.92
CA VAL A 429 -11.57 11.99 22.09
C VAL A 429 -12.65 12.70 21.27
N LEU A 430 -13.59 11.97 20.66
CA LEU A 430 -14.69 12.55 19.88
C LEU A 430 -15.64 13.44 20.69
N LYS A 431 -15.70 13.31 22.02
CA LYS A 431 -16.51 14.21 22.86
C LYS A 431 -15.93 15.62 22.93
N TYR A 432 -14.64 15.76 22.66
CA TYR A 432 -13.91 17.02 22.65
C TYR A 432 -13.66 17.52 21.23
N TYR A 433 -14.37 16.98 20.23
CA TYR A 433 -14.21 17.37 18.83
C TYR A 433 -14.29 18.89 18.60
N ASP A 434 -15.17 19.60 19.32
CA ASP A 434 -15.30 21.05 19.15
C ASP A 434 -14.07 21.85 19.62
N GLN A 435 -13.19 21.24 20.43
CA GLN A 435 -11.93 21.82 20.90
C GLN A 435 -10.75 21.56 19.94
N MET A 436 -10.92 20.67 18.96
CA MET A 436 -9.89 20.43 17.95
C MET A 436 -9.72 21.64 17.02
N ASP A 437 -8.50 21.84 16.52
CA ASP A 437 -8.24 22.79 15.43
C ASP A 437 -8.88 22.34 14.11
N ASP A 438 -8.92 23.21 13.11
CA ASP A 438 -9.63 22.94 11.85
C ASP A 438 -9.02 21.78 11.05
N GLU A 439 -7.70 21.58 11.14
CA GLU A 439 -7.01 20.46 10.49
C GLU A 439 -7.44 19.12 11.13
N LEU A 440 -7.46 19.03 12.47
CA LEU A 440 -7.88 17.84 13.18
C LEU A 440 -9.38 17.59 13.06
N LYS A 441 -10.20 18.64 13.15
CA LYS A 441 -11.64 18.54 12.85
C LYS A 441 -11.82 17.97 11.47
N THR A 442 -11.09 18.48 10.48
CA THR A 442 -11.13 17.96 9.12
C THR A 442 -10.74 16.50 9.11
N LEU A 443 -9.59 16.07 9.65
CA LEU A 443 -9.18 14.66 9.65
C LEU A 443 -10.20 13.75 10.33
N VAL A 444 -10.56 14.05 11.58
CA VAL A 444 -11.44 13.22 12.41
C VAL A 444 -12.83 13.17 11.81
N PHE A 445 -13.34 14.32 11.40
CA PHE A 445 -14.58 14.38 10.68
C PHE A 445 -14.49 13.59 9.39
N SER A 446 -13.37 13.66 8.62
CA SER A 446 -13.05 13.09 7.27
C SER A 446 -12.77 11.59 7.20
N ARG A 447 -12.27 11.00 8.28
CA ARG A 447 -11.79 9.60 8.24
C ARG A 447 -12.42 8.68 9.26
N THR A 448 -13.15 9.21 10.24
CA THR A 448 -13.91 8.34 11.15
C THR A 448 -15.07 7.66 10.42
N LYS A 449 -15.25 6.36 10.60
CA LYS A 449 -16.35 5.61 9.96
C LYS A 449 -17.71 6.28 10.23
N ILE A 450 -18.53 6.47 9.19
CA ILE A 450 -19.92 6.92 9.32
C ILE A 450 -20.73 5.80 10.00
N CYS A 451 -21.56 6.17 10.98
CA CYS A 451 -22.45 5.22 11.62
C CYS A 451 -23.56 4.81 10.64
N ASP A 452 -23.50 3.57 10.19
CA ASP A 452 -24.48 2.89 9.33
C ASP A 452 -25.63 2.24 10.13
N GLY A 453 -25.58 2.32 11.46
CA GLY A 453 -26.58 1.70 12.33
C GLY A 453 -26.50 0.18 12.42
N CYS A 454 -25.36 -0.44 12.07
CA CYS A 454 -25.16 -1.90 12.10
C CYS A 454 -25.44 -2.60 13.45
N GLY A 455 -25.55 -1.86 14.55
CA GLY A 455 -25.89 -2.43 15.86
C GLY A 455 -24.74 -3.13 16.59
N TYR A 456 -23.51 -3.14 16.06
CA TYR A 456 -22.37 -3.79 16.69
C TYR A 456 -22.13 -3.32 18.14
N CYS A 457 -22.26 -2.01 18.40
CA CYS A 457 -22.12 -1.43 19.75
C CYS A 457 -23.23 -1.86 20.75
N THR A 458 -24.35 -2.35 20.23
CA THR A 458 -25.54 -2.76 21.01
C THR A 458 -25.77 -4.27 20.96
N GLN A 459 -24.99 -5.04 20.19
CA GLN A 459 -25.27 -6.46 19.91
C GLN A 459 -25.33 -7.36 21.15
N THR A 460 -24.60 -7.00 22.21
CA THR A 460 -24.57 -7.78 23.46
C THR A 460 -25.63 -7.32 24.45
N ASP A 461 -26.34 -6.22 24.18
CA ASP A 461 -27.37 -5.71 25.08
C ASP A 461 -28.71 -6.39 24.82
N ARG A 462 -29.04 -7.37 25.67
CA ARG A 462 -30.33 -8.08 25.61
C ARG A 462 -31.51 -7.22 26.06
N SER A 463 -31.26 -6.10 26.76
CA SER A 463 -32.34 -5.24 27.26
C SER A 463 -32.93 -4.31 26.20
N GLY A 464 -32.19 -4.08 25.09
CA GLY A 464 -32.55 -3.12 24.05
C GLY A 464 -32.46 -1.65 24.50
N LYS A 465 -31.96 -1.36 25.71
CA LYS A 465 -31.92 -0.01 26.29
C LYS A 465 -30.64 0.75 25.95
N ARG A 466 -29.57 0.05 25.56
CA ARG A 466 -28.27 0.65 25.24
C ARG A 466 -28.41 1.50 23.98
N LYS A 467 -28.15 2.80 24.13
CA LYS A 467 -28.07 3.72 23.01
C LYS A 467 -26.84 3.39 22.14
N ARG A 468 -26.96 3.65 20.84
CA ARG A 468 -25.81 3.57 19.93
C ARG A 468 -24.73 4.54 20.40
N LEU A 469 -23.47 4.13 20.30
CA LEU A 469 -22.31 4.94 20.69
C LEU A 469 -21.96 6.04 19.67
N ALA A 470 -22.80 6.26 18.66
CA ALA A 470 -22.48 7.19 17.58
C ALA A 470 -22.44 8.64 18.09
N VAL A 471 -21.47 9.42 17.60
CA VAL A 471 -21.28 10.83 17.96
C VAL A 471 -21.57 11.68 16.73
N THR A 472 -22.44 12.68 16.86
CA THR A 472 -22.71 13.61 15.76
C THR A 472 -21.66 14.69 15.74
N LEU A 473 -20.91 14.78 14.66
CA LEU A 473 -19.91 15.83 14.42
C LEU A 473 -20.43 16.83 13.39
N LYS A 474 -19.93 18.07 13.42
CA LYS A 474 -20.24 19.12 12.46
C LYS A 474 -18.96 19.70 11.83
N LEU A 475 -18.93 19.87 10.52
CA LEU A 475 -17.86 20.55 9.78
C LEU A 475 -18.48 21.29 8.59
N ASP A 476 -18.18 22.57 8.41
CA ASP A 476 -18.67 23.39 7.28
C ASP A 476 -20.19 23.30 7.01
N GLY A 477 -20.97 23.29 8.09
CA GLY A 477 -22.43 23.17 8.02
C GLY A 477 -22.95 21.73 7.86
N GLU A 478 -22.11 20.80 7.40
CA GLU A 478 -22.43 19.38 7.28
C GLU A 478 -22.45 18.70 8.66
N LYS A 479 -23.46 17.87 8.92
CA LYS A 479 -23.58 17.07 10.16
C LYS A 479 -23.54 15.59 9.82
N LYS A 480 -22.65 14.83 10.48
CA LYS A 480 -22.52 13.38 10.26
C LYS A 480 -22.46 12.63 11.59
N SER A 481 -23.18 11.52 11.66
CA SER A 481 -23.07 10.57 12.77
C SER A 481 -21.86 9.66 12.57
N LYS A 482 -20.89 9.71 13.48
CA LYS A 482 -19.63 8.97 13.41
C LYS A 482 -19.59 7.82 14.41
N CYS A 483 -19.00 6.70 14.00
CA CYS A 483 -18.86 5.51 14.80
C CYS A 483 -17.48 5.51 15.51
N PRO A 484 -17.42 5.57 16.85
CA PRO A 484 -16.14 5.56 17.57
C PRO A 484 -15.49 4.17 17.66
N LEU A 485 -16.17 3.10 17.22
CA LEU A 485 -15.69 1.72 17.36
C LEU A 485 -14.68 1.29 16.28
N PHE A 486 -14.48 2.11 15.26
CA PHE A 486 -13.49 1.88 14.20
C PHE A 486 -12.45 3.02 14.21
N PRO A 487 -11.52 3.01 15.18
CA PRO A 487 -10.63 4.15 15.44
C PRO A 487 -9.36 4.17 14.59
N SER A 488 -9.34 3.44 13.48
CA SER A 488 -8.20 3.34 12.58
C SER A 488 -8.27 4.38 11.47
N PHE A 489 -7.16 5.08 11.25
CA PHE A 489 -6.91 6.00 10.16
C PHE A 489 -5.84 5.36 9.26
N VAL A 490 -6.08 5.31 7.96
CA VAL A 490 -5.24 4.54 7.04
C VAL A 490 -4.69 5.44 5.92
N TRP A 491 -3.43 5.23 5.57
CA TRP A 491 -2.72 5.85 4.44
C TRP A 491 -1.94 4.77 3.67
N ASP A 492 -1.63 5.05 2.42
CA ASP A 492 -0.82 4.21 1.51
C ASP A 492 0.62 4.74 1.32
N ASN A 493 0.90 5.94 1.84
CA ASN A 493 2.21 6.56 1.82
C ASN A 493 2.49 7.38 3.10
N ALA A 494 3.77 7.48 3.45
CA ALA A 494 4.25 8.43 4.44
C ALA A 494 4.63 9.74 3.75
N ASN A 495 4.07 10.84 4.23
CA ASN A 495 4.41 12.20 3.83
C ASN A 495 4.40 13.11 5.07
N GLU A 496 4.97 14.32 4.95
CA GLU A 496 5.07 15.26 6.07
C GLU A 496 3.69 15.64 6.64
N GLU A 497 2.68 15.80 5.78
CA GLU A 497 1.31 16.12 6.20
C GLU A 497 0.70 15.01 7.06
N MET A 498 0.88 13.74 6.65
CA MET A 498 0.44 12.57 7.40
C MET A 498 1.11 12.50 8.77
N ILE A 499 2.44 12.68 8.82
CA ILE A 499 3.19 12.64 10.09
C ILE A 499 2.72 13.77 11.01
N LYS A 500 2.58 15.00 10.47
CA LYS A 500 2.08 16.17 11.19
C LYS A 500 0.69 15.90 11.78
N ILE A 501 -0.25 15.39 10.99
CA ILE A 501 -1.64 15.21 11.44
C ILE A 501 -1.78 14.03 12.42
N VAL A 502 -1.01 12.94 12.23
CA VAL A 502 -0.94 11.83 13.19
C VAL A 502 -0.41 12.32 14.53
N LYS A 503 0.68 13.11 14.53
CA LYS A 503 1.22 13.74 15.74
C LYS A 503 0.18 14.60 16.44
N LYS A 504 -0.51 15.48 15.69
CA LYS A 504 -1.56 16.34 16.25
C LYS A 504 -2.69 15.54 16.91
N LEU A 505 -3.20 14.52 16.22
CA LEU A 505 -4.31 13.70 16.74
C LEU A 505 -3.87 12.94 18.00
N PHE A 506 -2.65 12.45 17.98
CA PHE A 506 -2.05 11.79 19.12
C PHE A 506 -1.89 12.72 20.33
N ASP A 507 -1.26 13.88 20.14
CA ASP A 507 -1.02 14.88 21.19
C ASP A 507 -2.35 15.33 21.82
N PHE A 508 -3.34 15.64 20.99
CA PHE A 508 -4.70 15.97 21.45
C PHE A 508 -5.33 14.83 22.25
N SER A 509 -5.16 13.59 21.80
CA SER A 509 -5.72 12.43 22.51
C SER A 509 -5.06 12.20 23.87
N GLU A 510 -3.75 12.40 24.00
CA GLU A 510 -3.04 12.31 25.29
C GLU A 510 -3.48 13.43 26.25
N GLU A 511 -3.62 14.66 25.75
CA GLU A 511 -4.10 15.81 26.54
C GLU A 511 -5.48 15.52 27.13
N ILE A 512 -6.42 14.99 26.33
CA ILE A 512 -7.75 14.63 26.81
C ILE A 512 -7.72 13.50 27.85
N LEU A 513 -6.76 12.59 27.76
CA LEU A 513 -6.68 11.41 28.62
C LEU A 513 -5.94 11.63 29.94
N TYR A 514 -4.98 12.56 29.96
CA TYR A 514 -4.12 12.81 31.12
C TYR A 514 -4.16 14.25 31.64
N GLY A 515 -4.70 15.19 30.86
CA GLY A 515 -4.71 16.63 31.15
C GLY A 515 -5.99 17.16 31.81
N ASN A 516 -6.90 16.29 32.27
CA ASN A 516 -8.12 16.66 33.02
C ASN A 516 -8.24 15.91 34.33
#